data_AF-A0A2H3ET69-F1
#
_entry.id   AF-A0A2H3ET69-F1
#
_cell.length_a   1.000
_cell.length_b   1.000
_cell.length_c   1.000
_cell.angle_alpha   90.00
_cell.angle_beta   90.00
_cell.angle_gamma   90.00
#
_symmetry.space_group_name_H-M   'P 1'
#
loop_
_entity.id
_entity.type
_entity.pdbx_description
1 polymer ?
#
loop_
_entity_poly.entity_id
_entity_poly.type
_entity_poly.pdbx_seq_one_letter_code
_entity_poly.pdbx_strand_id
1 'polypeptide(L)'
;LELFFPDVCKVRNLPIVSCTLKGCKRLKESKVKRKSSLSCNNICHVIKTLSNSSDYDNCLFLALLVTGFNSLLCLTELSMPDLKKAQNWRKIIQRTTIEWLPEEYTFFLPAHKADTAFEKNKVIILSDDD
;
A
#
# COMPACT_ATOMS: atom_id res chain seq x y z
N LEU A 1 -28.04 18.61 1.24
CA LEU A 1 -29.23 18.04 1.90
C LEU A 1 -29.42 18.59 3.31
N GLU A 2 -28.36 18.64 4.13
CA GLU A 2 -28.42 19.17 5.51
C GLU A 2 -29.01 20.58 5.62
N LEU A 3 -28.76 21.43 4.62
CA LEU A 3 -29.31 22.79 4.54
C LEU A 3 -30.85 22.86 4.44
N PHE A 4 -31.49 21.78 3.97
CA PHE A 4 -32.95 21.68 3.81
C PHE A 4 -33.60 20.68 4.79
N PHE A 5 -32.80 19.79 5.38
CA PHE A 5 -33.23 18.77 6.32
C PHE A 5 -32.23 18.72 7.49
N PRO A 6 -32.39 19.59 8.51
CA PRO A 6 -31.39 19.76 9.55
C PRO A 6 -31.18 18.49 10.39
N ASP A 7 -32.20 17.65 10.54
CA ASP A 7 -32.12 16.39 11.27
C ASP A 7 -31.75 15.17 10.41
N VAL A 8 -31.34 15.37 9.14
CA VAL A 8 -31.06 14.27 8.20
C VAL A 8 -30.04 13.27 8.76
N CYS A 9 -29.04 13.73 9.51
CA CYS A 9 -28.06 12.86 10.15
C CYS A 9 -28.70 11.97 11.22
N LYS A 10 -29.61 12.52 12.05
CA LYS A 10 -30.33 11.77 13.10
C LYS A 10 -31.29 10.76 12.47
N VAL A 11 -32.07 11.18 11.48
CA VAL A 11 -33.03 10.34 10.76
C VAL A 11 -32.32 9.19 10.03
N ARG A 12 -31.17 9.44 9.40
CA ARG A 12 -30.36 8.40 8.74
C ARG A 12 -29.92 7.30 9.71
N ASN A 13 -29.67 7.65 10.97
CA ASN A 13 -29.21 6.74 12.00
C ASN A 13 -30.36 6.00 12.71
N LEU A 14 -31.62 6.34 12.44
CA LEU A 14 -32.75 5.59 12.99
C LEU A 14 -32.71 4.13 12.53
N PRO A 15 -33.03 3.16 13.42
CA PRO A 15 -32.92 1.73 13.10
C PRO A 15 -33.66 1.35 11.81
N ILE A 16 -34.87 1.88 11.61
CA ILE A 16 -35.68 1.60 10.42
C ILE A 16 -35.01 2.05 9.13
N VAL A 17 -34.40 3.24 9.12
CA VAL A 17 -33.73 3.79 7.93
C VAL A 17 -32.43 3.02 7.66
N SER A 18 -31.63 2.78 8.70
CA SER A 18 -30.36 2.05 8.57
C SER A 18 -30.58 0.60 8.08
N CYS A 19 -31.54 -0.12 8.68
CA CYS A 19 -31.90 -1.48 8.26
C CYS A 19 -32.44 -1.51 6.83
N THR A 20 -33.30 -0.55 6.45
CA THR A 20 -33.84 -0.44 5.09
C THR A 20 -32.73 -0.17 4.08
N LEU A 21 -31.83 0.78 4.35
CA LEU A 21 -30.69 1.08 3.48
C LEU A 21 -29.74 -0.11 3.34
N LYS A 22 -29.47 -0.85 4.43
CA LYS A 22 -28.66 -2.07 4.41
C LYS A 22 -29.31 -3.16 3.56
N GLY A 23 -30.61 -3.36 3.70
CA GLY A 23 -31.39 -4.29 2.88
C GLY A 23 -31.40 -3.90 1.40
N CYS A 24 -31.66 -2.62 1.10
CA CYS A 24 -31.62 -2.08 -0.26
C CYS A 24 -30.24 -2.21 -0.90
N LYS A 25 -29.16 -1.92 -0.16
CA LYS A 25 -27.79 -2.18 -0.63
C LYS A 25 -27.60 -3.65 -0.96
N ARG A 26 -27.94 -4.57 -0.06
CA ARG A 26 -27.81 -6.01 -0.34
C ARG A 26 -28.60 -6.48 -1.56
N LEU A 27 -29.81 -5.94 -1.78
CA LEU A 27 -30.69 -6.34 -2.90
C LEU A 27 -30.31 -5.69 -4.24
N LYS A 28 -29.76 -4.46 -4.21
CA LYS A 28 -29.48 -3.65 -5.41
C LYS A 28 -27.99 -3.43 -5.68
N GLU A 29 -27.10 -3.90 -4.81
CA GLU A 29 -25.66 -3.83 -5.06
C GLU A 29 -25.32 -4.71 -6.26
N SER A 30 -24.70 -4.08 -7.25
CA SER A 30 -24.06 -4.80 -8.34
C SER A 30 -22.84 -5.54 -7.82
N LYS A 31 -22.48 -6.65 -8.48
CA LYS A 31 -21.28 -7.42 -8.14
C LYS A 31 -20.09 -6.47 -8.02
N VAL A 32 -19.38 -6.53 -6.89
CA VAL A 32 -18.20 -5.70 -6.64
C VAL A 32 -17.23 -5.88 -7.79
N LYS A 33 -17.07 -4.83 -8.60
CA LYS A 33 -16.04 -4.77 -9.64
C LYS A 33 -14.69 -4.62 -8.95
N ARG A 34 -14.01 -5.75 -8.71
CA ARG A 34 -12.64 -5.73 -8.20
C ARG A 34 -11.70 -5.39 -9.35
N LYS A 35 -10.73 -4.51 -9.10
CA LYS A 35 -9.59 -4.36 -10.00
C LYS A 35 -8.80 -5.68 -10.01
N SER A 36 -8.26 -6.07 -11.16
CA SER A 36 -7.37 -7.23 -11.25
C SER A 36 -6.18 -7.04 -10.30
N SER A 37 -5.73 -8.13 -9.68
CA SER A 37 -4.53 -8.10 -8.84
C SER A 37 -3.30 -7.73 -9.68
N LEU A 38 -2.34 -7.08 -9.02
CA LEU A 38 -1.02 -6.88 -9.61
C LEU A 38 -0.38 -8.27 -9.79
N SER A 39 0.19 -8.52 -10.96
CA SER A 39 0.77 -9.82 -11.35
C SER A 39 2.20 -9.61 -11.82
N CYS A 40 3.00 -10.68 -11.85
CA CYS A 40 4.39 -10.61 -12.32
C CYS A 40 4.47 -10.03 -13.74
N ASN A 41 3.53 -10.36 -14.63
CA ASN A 41 3.46 -9.79 -15.98
C ASN A 41 3.33 -8.26 -15.98
N ASN A 42 2.57 -7.71 -15.03
CA ASN A 42 2.46 -6.26 -14.88
C ASN A 42 3.80 -5.65 -14.41
N ILE A 43 4.51 -6.30 -13.50
CA ILE A 43 5.83 -5.85 -13.03
C ILE A 43 6.84 -5.89 -14.18
N CYS A 44 6.94 -7.01 -14.90
CA CYS A 44 7.81 -7.16 -16.06
C CYS A 44 7.51 -6.11 -17.14
N HIS A 45 6.24 -5.78 -17.35
CA HIS A 45 5.85 -4.73 -18.29
C HIS A 45 6.37 -3.35 -17.86
N VAL A 46 6.22 -2.99 -16.58
CA VAL A 46 6.71 -1.70 -16.06
C VAL A 46 8.24 -1.64 -16.12
N ILE A 47 8.94 -2.71 -15.74
CA ILE A 47 10.41 -2.80 -15.85
C ILE A 47 10.83 -2.56 -17.31
N LYS A 48 10.26 -3.28 -18.27
CA LYS A 48 10.58 -3.11 -19.70
C LYS A 48 10.31 -1.69 -20.21
N THR A 49 9.32 -1.01 -19.65
CA THR A 49 8.93 0.33 -20.08
C THR A 49 9.83 1.41 -19.51
N LEU A 50 10.28 1.24 -18.26
CA LEU A 50 10.99 2.27 -17.50
C LEU A 50 12.49 2.00 -17.29
N SER A 51 12.99 0.81 -17.64
CA SER A 51 14.40 0.40 -17.41
C SER A 51 15.43 1.34 -18.03
N ASN A 52 15.08 1.96 -19.17
CA ASN A 52 15.99 2.83 -19.91
C ASN A 52 15.83 4.31 -19.52
N SER A 53 14.95 4.61 -18.57
CA SER A 53 14.78 5.98 -18.09
C SER A 53 15.94 6.38 -17.19
N SER A 54 16.53 7.54 -17.47
CA SER A 54 17.50 8.18 -16.56
C SER A 54 16.81 9.10 -15.54
N ASP A 55 15.48 9.22 -15.59
CA ASP A 55 14.71 10.05 -14.67
C ASP A 55 14.68 9.41 -13.27
N TYR A 56 14.97 10.24 -12.27
CA TYR A 56 15.08 9.78 -10.89
C TYR A 56 13.75 9.28 -10.34
N ASP A 57 12.64 9.94 -10.68
CA ASP A 57 11.32 9.55 -10.16
C ASP A 57 10.88 8.21 -10.76
N ASN A 58 11.17 7.97 -12.03
CA ASN A 58 10.95 6.65 -12.66
C ASN A 58 11.79 5.54 -12.02
N CYS A 59 13.09 5.80 -11.76
CA CYS A 59 13.96 4.86 -11.07
C CYS A 59 13.48 4.57 -9.63
N LEU A 60 13.06 5.61 -8.92
CA LEU A 60 12.52 5.48 -7.57
C LEU A 60 11.20 4.70 -7.56
N PHE A 61 10.30 4.99 -8.50
CA PHE A 61 9.05 4.28 -8.66
C PHE A 61 9.29 2.79 -8.95
N LEU A 62 10.20 2.47 -9.87
CA LEU A 62 10.61 1.10 -10.16
C LEU A 62 11.14 0.38 -8.92
N ALA A 63 12.05 1.02 -8.18
CA ALA A 63 12.62 0.46 -6.97
C ALA A 63 11.53 0.16 -5.93
N LEU A 64 10.61 1.09 -5.68
CA LEU A 64 9.51 0.90 -4.73
C LEU A 64 8.52 -0.18 -5.19
N LEU A 65 8.21 -0.24 -6.49
CA LEU A 65 7.28 -1.21 -7.06
C LEU A 65 7.83 -2.63 -6.95
N VAL A 66 9.08 -2.85 -7.38
CA VAL A 66 9.72 -4.17 -7.36
C VAL A 66 9.96 -4.63 -5.92
N THR A 67 10.49 -3.74 -5.07
CA THR A 67 10.70 -4.05 -3.65
C THR A 67 9.38 -4.39 -2.99
N GLY A 68 8.39 -3.52 -3.12
CA GLY A 68 7.08 -3.68 -2.48
C GLY A 68 6.34 -4.93 -2.92
N PHE A 69 6.40 -5.27 -4.21
CA PHE A 69 5.79 -6.49 -4.73
C PHE A 69 6.46 -7.75 -4.21
N ASN A 70 7.80 -7.85 -4.30
CA ASN A 70 8.54 -9.05 -3.92
C ASN A 70 8.60 -9.28 -2.40
N SER A 71 8.61 -8.20 -1.60
CA SER A 71 8.57 -8.30 -0.14
C SER A 71 7.16 -8.17 0.47
N LEU A 72 6.13 -8.10 -0.37
CA LEU A 72 4.71 -8.00 0.04
C LEU A 72 4.42 -6.81 0.98
N LEU A 73 5.12 -5.70 0.76
CA LEU A 73 4.99 -4.52 1.62
C LEU A 73 3.75 -3.71 1.28
N CYS A 74 3.18 -3.13 2.33
CA CYS A 74 2.10 -2.18 2.18
C CYS A 74 2.64 -0.80 1.77
N LEU A 75 1.83 -0.01 1.08
CA LEU A 75 2.21 1.35 0.65
C LEU A 75 2.68 2.22 1.83
N THR A 76 2.09 2.02 3.01
CA THR A 76 2.43 2.72 4.24
C THR A 76 3.83 2.43 4.77
N GLU A 77 4.47 1.36 4.31
CA GLU A 77 5.84 0.96 4.68
C GLU A 77 6.85 1.46 3.64
N LEU A 78 6.41 1.60 2.38
CA LEU A 78 7.21 2.04 1.25
C LEU A 78 7.33 3.57 1.13
N SER A 79 6.33 4.33 1.57
CA SER A 79 6.30 5.78 1.36
C SER A 79 5.92 6.58 2.61
N MET A 80 6.39 7.83 2.61
CA MET A 80 5.98 8.83 3.60
C MET A 80 4.58 9.37 3.24
N PRO A 81 3.66 9.53 4.21
CA PRO A 81 2.41 10.22 3.96
C PRO A 81 2.62 11.70 3.57
N ASP A 82 1.77 12.22 2.68
CA ASP A 82 1.83 13.63 2.28
C ASP A 82 1.51 14.60 3.44
N LEU A 83 0.62 14.17 4.35
CA LEU A 83 0.23 14.97 5.49
C LEU A 83 1.38 15.03 6.51
N LYS A 84 2.03 16.20 6.63
CA LYS A 84 3.13 16.45 7.58
C LYS A 84 2.90 15.93 9.01
N LYS A 85 1.68 16.05 9.53
CA LYS A 85 1.32 15.57 10.88
C LYS A 85 1.35 14.05 11.02
N ALA A 86 1.19 13.32 9.91
CA ALA A 86 1.24 11.86 9.87
C ALA A 86 2.64 11.33 9.50
N GLN A 87 3.58 12.22 9.17
CA GLN A 87 4.94 11.84 8.79
C GLN A 87 5.71 11.32 10.00
N ASN A 88 6.33 10.16 9.83
CA ASN A 88 7.17 9.56 10.86
C ASN A 88 8.36 8.85 10.23
N TRP A 89 9.54 9.47 10.34
CA TRP A 89 10.79 8.93 9.81
C TRP A 89 11.21 7.59 10.43
N ARG A 90 10.69 7.25 11.61
CA ARG A 90 10.93 5.95 12.26
C ARG A 90 10.12 4.82 11.64
N LYS A 91 9.20 5.11 10.72
CA LYS A 91 8.33 4.13 10.05
C LYS A 91 8.67 3.91 8.58
N ILE A 92 9.73 4.55 8.08
CA ILE A 92 10.16 4.44 6.68
C ILE A 92 11.39 3.56 6.57
N ILE A 93 11.38 2.70 5.56
CA ILE A 93 12.54 1.89 5.18
C ILE A 93 13.71 2.81 4.81
N GLN A 94 14.82 2.67 5.53
CA GLN A 94 15.99 3.50 5.28
C GLN A 94 16.82 2.91 4.15
N ARG A 95 17.00 3.68 3.07
CA ARG A 95 17.84 3.26 1.92
C ARG A 95 19.29 2.95 2.33
N THR A 96 19.78 3.58 3.39
CA THR A 96 21.13 3.35 3.95
C THR A 96 21.28 2.00 4.63
N THR A 97 20.18 1.28 4.89
CA THR A 97 20.19 -0.07 5.48
C THR A 97 20.22 -1.17 4.43
N ILE A 98 20.28 -0.80 3.14
CA ILE A 98 20.35 -1.77 2.06
C ILE A 98 21.76 -2.38 2.03
N GLU A 99 21.81 -3.70 2.16
CA GLU A 99 23.01 -4.50 1.94
C GLU A 99 22.83 -5.27 0.63
N TRP A 100 23.78 -5.08 -0.29
CA TRP A 100 23.82 -5.81 -1.56
C TRP A 100 24.69 -7.05 -1.40
N LEU A 101 24.13 -8.22 -1.68
CA LEU A 101 24.82 -9.49 -1.75
C LEU A 101 24.78 -10.02 -3.20
N PRO A 102 25.59 -11.04 -3.55
CA PRO A 102 25.69 -11.52 -4.93
C PRO A 102 24.35 -11.99 -5.53
N GLU A 103 23.50 -12.62 -4.74
CA GLU A 103 22.22 -13.25 -5.18
C GLU A 103 21.00 -12.66 -4.45
N GLU A 104 21.19 -11.61 -3.67
CA GLU A 104 20.12 -11.04 -2.88
C GLU A 104 20.43 -9.60 -2.50
N TYR A 105 19.39 -8.86 -2.14
CA TYR A 105 19.56 -7.64 -1.38
C TYR A 105 18.69 -7.68 -0.16
N THR A 106 19.19 -7.08 0.90
CA THR A 106 18.53 -7.10 2.20
C THR A 106 18.41 -5.71 2.77
N PHE A 107 17.37 -5.49 3.59
CA PHE A 107 17.17 -4.23 4.29
C PHE A 107 16.38 -4.43 5.56
N PHE A 108 16.40 -3.44 6.45
CA PHE A 108 15.64 -3.47 7.69
C PHE A 108 14.29 -2.77 7.54
N LEU A 109 13.22 -3.50 7.81
CA LEU A 109 11.90 -2.92 8.03
C LEU A 109 11.87 -2.20 9.37
N PRO A 110 11.36 -0.96 9.42
CA PRO A 110 11.15 -0.26 10.68
C PRO A 110 10.13 -1.00 11.56
N ALA A 111 10.30 -0.88 12.88
CA ALA A 111 9.48 -1.58 13.85
C ALA A 111 7.97 -1.39 13.58
N HIS A 112 7.28 -2.51 13.37
CA HIS A 112 5.83 -2.57 13.17
C HIS A 112 5.13 -2.81 14.52
N LYS A 113 3.81 -2.59 14.61
CA LYS A 113 3.03 -2.82 15.85
C LYS A 113 3.09 -4.27 16.36
N ALA A 114 3.42 -5.21 15.48
CA ALA A 114 3.58 -6.62 15.83
C ALA A 114 5.02 -6.98 16.26
N ASP A 115 5.98 -6.06 16.10
CA ASP A 115 7.35 -6.21 16.57
C ASP A 115 7.41 -5.76 18.03
N THR A 116 7.16 -6.69 18.95
CA THR A 116 7.23 -6.43 20.41
C THR A 116 8.66 -6.38 20.93
N ALA A 117 9.63 -6.89 20.18
CA ALA A 117 11.05 -6.92 20.54
C ALA A 117 11.79 -5.63 20.13
N PHE A 118 11.21 -4.84 19.22
CA PHE A 118 11.81 -3.64 18.63
C PHE A 118 13.13 -3.90 17.90
N GLU A 119 13.37 -5.16 17.51
CA GLU A 119 14.63 -5.59 16.88
C GLU A 119 14.68 -5.22 15.39
N LYS A 120 13.55 -4.80 14.81
CA LYS A 120 13.36 -4.61 13.36
C LYS A 120 13.44 -5.94 12.62
N ASN A 121 12.71 -6.03 11.51
CA ASN A 121 12.72 -7.25 10.69
C ASN A 121 13.68 -7.07 9.53
N LYS A 122 14.62 -8.00 9.36
CA LYS A 122 15.47 -8.05 8.15
C LYS A 122 14.65 -8.71 7.03
N VAL A 123 14.44 -7.97 5.95
CA VAL A 123 13.83 -8.47 4.72
C VAL A 123 14.93 -8.87 3.76
N ILE A 124 14.76 -10.02 3.12
CA ILE A 124 15.68 -10.59 2.14
C ILE A 124 14.89 -10.76 0.85
N ILE A 125 15.40 -10.21 -0.24
CA ILE A 125 14.83 -10.39 -1.58
C ILE A 125 15.89 -11.06 -2.43
N LEU A 126 15.60 -12.29 -2.83
CA LEU A 126 16.44 -13.09 -3.71
C LEU A 126 16.32 -12.58 -5.15
N SER A 127 17.43 -12.53 -5.87
CA SER A 127 17.42 -12.49 -7.32
C SER A 127 17.28 -13.92 -7.83
N ASP A 128 16.12 -14.26 -8.39
CA ASP A 128 15.96 -15.53 -9.13
C ASP A 128 16.82 -15.48 -10.40
N ASP A 129 17.60 -16.54 -10.63
CA ASP A 129 18.43 -16.77 -11.82
C ASP A 129 17.64 -17.42 -12.98
N ASP A 130 16.35 -17.09 -13.13
CA ASP A 130 15.47 -17.62 -14.20
C ASP A 130 15.40 -16.71 -15.45
#